data_AF-A0A932V9G5-F1
#
_entry.id   AF-A0A932V9G5-F1
#
_cell.length_a   1.000
_cell.length_b   1.000
_cell.length_c   1.000
_cell.angle_alpha   90.00
_cell.angle_beta   90.00
_cell.angle_gamma   90.00
#
_symmetry.space_group_name_H-M   'P 1'
#
loop_
_entity.id
_entity.type
_entity.pdbx_description
1 polymer ?
#
loop_
_entity_poly.entity_id
_entity_poly.type
_entity_poly.pdbx_seq_one_letter_code
_entity_poly.pdbx_strand_id
1 'polypeptide(L)'
;MRDSFGREIHYLRVSLTDRCNFRCVYCMPARGNFYAPLPHLLSDDELIRLIRIAATIGFDRVRLTGGEPTIRPNLVNIVKSIAQTPGIKEIAMTTNAVKLEQLAEPLARVGLKRVNISIDTLDAERFHKITRFGKLEEVWRGILAAERAGLSPIKLNSVVVRGYNEDDIVDLARLTLDHNWDMRFIEVMPLGRIADFQVESVVPVAEMKLRIESAIGKLEPIDWDGHNPA
;
A
#
# COMPACT_ATOMS: atom_id res chain seq x y z
N MET A 1 -0.78 16.16 17.45
CA MET A 1 -0.47 17.57 17.07
C MET A 1 -1.60 18.12 16.19
N ARG A 2 -1.85 19.44 16.15
CA ARG A 2 -2.79 20.04 15.19
C ARG A 2 -2.09 21.00 14.25
N ASP A 3 -2.50 21.01 12.99
CA ASP A 3 -2.01 21.97 12.00
C ASP A 3 -2.88 23.24 11.90
N SER A 4 -2.56 24.13 10.96
CA SER A 4 -3.28 25.39 10.72
C SER A 4 -4.73 25.22 10.26
N PHE A 5 -5.13 24.01 9.85
CA PHE A 5 -6.50 23.67 9.47
C PHE A 5 -7.24 22.89 10.57
N GLY A 6 -6.64 22.77 11.76
CA GLY A 6 -7.22 22.05 12.89
C GLY A 6 -7.18 20.52 12.78
N ARG A 7 -6.48 19.97 11.78
CA ARG A 7 -6.41 18.51 11.57
C ARG A 7 -5.51 17.89 12.61
N GLU A 8 -5.94 16.78 13.19
CA GLU A 8 -5.13 16.02 14.13
C GLU A 8 -4.13 15.11 13.40
N ILE A 9 -2.85 15.41 13.58
CA ILE A 9 -1.75 14.65 13.02
C ILE A 9 -1.12 13.82 14.14
N HIS A 10 -1.23 12.50 14.00
CA HIS A 10 -0.72 11.50 14.95
C HIS A 10 -0.05 10.30 14.25
N TYR A 11 0.12 10.33 12.92
CA TYR A 11 0.76 9.26 12.17
C TYR A 11 1.91 9.75 11.29
N LEU A 12 2.94 8.91 11.14
CA LEU A 12 4.05 9.12 10.23
C LEU A 12 3.90 8.25 9.00
N ARG A 13 4.16 8.80 7.81
CA ARG A 13 4.39 8.02 6.59
C ARG A 13 5.88 8.02 6.28
N VAL A 14 6.50 6.84 6.35
CA VAL A 14 7.94 6.67 6.23
C VAL A 14 8.25 5.95 4.92
N SER A 15 8.91 6.67 3.99
CA SER A 15 9.47 6.08 2.78
C SER A 15 10.84 5.48 3.08
N LEU A 16 10.95 4.15 3.07
CA LEU A 16 12.18 3.43 3.44
C LEU A 16 13.20 3.37 2.29
N THR A 17 12.71 3.43 1.06
CA THR A 17 13.53 3.35 -0.15
C THR A 17 12.75 3.95 -1.30
N ASP A 18 13.45 4.43 -2.31
CA ASP A 18 12.92 4.86 -3.60
C ASP A 18 12.94 3.75 -4.66
N ARG A 19 13.54 2.60 -4.35
CA ARG A 19 13.65 1.45 -5.24
C ARG A 19 12.37 0.62 -5.17
N CYS A 20 12.05 -0.02 -6.30
CA CYS A 20 10.91 -0.94 -6.42
C CYS A 20 11.30 -2.10 -7.34
N ASN A 21 10.77 -3.29 -7.08
CA ASN A 21 10.87 -4.47 -7.94
C ASN A 21 9.85 -4.45 -9.10
N PHE A 22 8.89 -3.50 -9.12
CA PHE A 22 7.97 -3.26 -10.24
C PHE A 22 8.26 -1.94 -10.97
N ARG A 23 7.65 -1.76 -12.14
CA ARG A 23 7.58 -0.49 -12.89
C ARG A 23 6.15 -0.23 -13.34
N CYS A 24 5.24 -0.03 -12.38
CA CYS A 24 3.82 0.13 -12.69
C CYS A 24 3.61 1.33 -13.64
N VAL A 25 2.78 1.15 -14.66
CA VAL A 25 2.55 2.15 -15.73
C VAL A 25 2.12 3.52 -15.22
N TYR A 26 1.36 3.56 -14.12
CA TYR A 26 0.85 4.77 -13.48
C TYR A 26 1.77 5.33 -12.37
N CYS A 27 2.90 4.67 -12.07
CA CYS A 27 3.75 5.00 -10.92
C CYS A 27 5.19 5.35 -11.32
N MET A 28 5.84 4.50 -12.10
CA MET A 28 7.25 4.66 -12.47
C MET A 28 7.45 4.47 -13.98
N PRO A 29 8.32 5.27 -14.63
CA PRO A 29 8.66 5.06 -16.03
C PRO A 29 9.34 3.70 -16.24
N ALA A 30 9.20 3.14 -17.45
CA ALA A 30 9.72 1.80 -17.75
C ALA A 30 11.26 1.74 -17.69
N ARG A 31 11.93 2.85 -18.01
CA ARG A 31 13.38 3.04 -18.01
C ARG A 31 13.72 4.43 -17.48
N GLY A 32 14.96 4.63 -17.07
CA GLY A 32 15.46 5.96 -16.68
C GLY A 32 15.02 6.42 -15.28
N ASN A 33 14.78 5.48 -14.35
CA ASN A 33 14.58 5.84 -12.95
C ASN A 33 15.88 6.36 -12.36
N PHE A 34 15.83 7.57 -11.80
CA PHE A 34 16.91 8.14 -11.01
C PHE A 34 16.68 7.77 -9.54
N TYR A 35 17.52 6.88 -9.03
CA TYR A 35 17.54 6.54 -7.61
C TYR A 35 18.45 7.50 -6.85
N ALA A 36 18.01 7.92 -5.68
CA ALA A 36 18.85 8.57 -4.70
C ALA A 36 20.09 7.68 -4.43
N PRO A 37 21.29 8.29 -4.42
CA PRO A 37 22.49 7.63 -3.91
C PRO A 37 22.22 7.08 -2.52
N LEU A 38 22.76 5.89 -2.21
CA LEU A 38 22.54 5.26 -0.90
C LEU A 38 22.87 6.17 0.30
N PRO A 39 23.94 7.00 0.28
CA PRO A 39 24.24 7.92 1.37
C PRO A 39 23.18 9.01 1.60
N HIS A 40 22.25 9.22 0.67
CA HIS A 40 21.17 10.20 0.81
C HIS A 40 19.90 9.58 1.41
N LEU A 41 19.87 8.27 1.61
CA LEU A 41 18.80 7.60 2.35
C LEU A 41 19.15 7.60 3.83
N LEU A 42 18.14 7.76 4.68
CA LEU A 42 18.33 7.62 6.12
C LEU A 42 18.89 6.23 6.44
N SER A 43 19.93 6.20 7.27
CA SER A 43 20.38 4.98 7.93
C SER A 43 19.30 4.45 8.88
N ASP A 44 19.46 3.19 9.29
CA ASP A 44 18.52 2.56 10.23
C ASP A 44 18.50 3.32 11.57
N ASP A 45 19.65 3.79 12.05
CA ASP A 45 19.78 4.55 13.30
C ASP A 45 19.14 5.93 13.21
N GLU A 46 19.34 6.66 12.11
CA GLU A 46 18.72 7.97 11.90
C GLU A 46 17.19 7.85 11.82
N LEU A 47 16.71 6.83 11.11
CA LEU A 47 15.27 6.55 11.01
C LEU A 47 14.66 6.26 12.39
N ILE A 48 15.26 5.35 13.16
CA ILE A 48 14.78 4.99 14.50
C ILE A 48 14.84 6.20 15.43
N ARG A 49 15.91 7.01 15.35
CA ARG A 49 16.02 8.25 16.13
C ARG A 49 14.88 9.22 15.82
N LEU A 50 14.57 9.43 14.54
CA LEU A 50 13.47 10.32 14.13
C LEU A 50 12.12 9.82 14.63
N ILE A 51 11.87 8.51 14.55
CA ILE A 51 10.62 7.91 15.04
C ILE A 51 10.49 8.06 16.57
N ARG A 52 11.58 7.87 17.32
CA ARG A 52 11.60 8.11 18.77
C ARG A 52 11.26 9.55 19.12
N ILE A 53 11.85 10.52 18.41
CA ILE A 53 11.54 11.95 18.61
C ILE A 53 10.09 12.26 18.25
N ALA A 54 9.57 11.68 17.16
CA ALA A 54 8.16 11.89 16.80
C ALA A 54 7.21 11.29 17.85
N ALA A 55 7.55 10.14 18.43
CA ALA A 55 6.75 9.54 19.49
C ALA A 55 6.65 10.45 20.73
N THR A 56 7.69 11.20 21.09
CA THR A 56 7.64 12.12 22.24
C THR A 56 6.73 13.32 22.03
N ILE A 57 6.42 13.67 20.77
CA ILE A 57 5.50 14.77 20.42
C ILE A 57 4.10 14.28 20.01
N GLY A 58 3.78 13.01 20.30
CA GLY A 58 2.43 12.45 20.20
C GLY A 58 2.09 11.71 18.91
N PHE A 59 3.08 11.34 18.09
CA PHE A 59 2.86 10.39 17.00
C PHE A 59 2.82 8.97 17.54
N ASP A 60 1.76 8.22 17.25
CA ASP A 60 1.56 6.86 17.76
C ASP A 60 1.35 5.81 16.66
N ARG A 61 1.27 6.23 15.40
CA ARG A 61 1.13 5.33 14.24
C ARG A 61 2.25 5.54 13.22
N VAL A 62 2.77 4.44 12.67
CA VAL A 62 3.80 4.48 11.61
C VAL A 62 3.33 3.67 10.40
N ARG A 63 3.28 4.30 9.24
CA ARG A 63 3.00 3.66 7.95
C ARG A 63 4.28 3.57 7.11
N LEU A 64 4.82 2.38 6.98
CA LEU A 64 5.99 2.08 6.16
C LEU A 64 5.61 1.96 4.68
N THR A 65 6.41 2.57 3.82
CA THR A 65 6.25 2.58 2.36
C THR A 65 7.62 2.76 1.69
N GLY A 66 7.63 3.13 0.42
CA GLY A 66 8.84 3.39 -0.35
C GLY A 66 8.49 3.59 -1.83
N GLY A 67 9.36 3.05 -2.69
CA GLY A 67 8.91 2.22 -3.79
C GLY A 67 8.32 0.94 -3.22
N GLU A 68 9.13 -0.11 -3.07
CA GLU A 68 8.71 -1.35 -2.38
C GLU A 68 9.48 -1.52 -1.06
N PRO A 69 8.83 -1.38 0.12
CA PRO A 69 9.54 -1.44 1.40
C PRO A 69 10.21 -2.79 1.66
N THR A 70 9.68 -3.91 1.14
CA THR A 70 10.23 -5.25 1.42
C THR A 70 11.59 -5.53 0.78
N ILE A 71 12.08 -4.64 -0.11
CA ILE A 71 13.44 -4.74 -0.64
C ILE A 71 14.47 -3.97 0.21
N ARG A 72 14.03 -3.16 1.19
CA ARG A 72 14.90 -2.49 2.17
C ARG A 72 15.64 -3.56 3.01
N PRO A 73 16.98 -3.55 3.04
CA PRO A 73 17.73 -4.41 3.95
C PRO A 73 17.31 -4.18 5.41
N ASN A 74 17.46 -5.19 6.27
CA ASN A 74 17.17 -5.10 7.70
C ASN A 74 15.70 -4.74 8.07
N LEU A 75 14.74 -4.84 7.15
CA LEU A 75 13.36 -4.42 7.40
C LEU A 75 12.75 -5.01 8.69
N VAL A 76 12.98 -6.30 8.97
CA VAL A 76 12.47 -6.95 10.20
C VAL A 76 13.04 -6.28 11.46
N ASN A 77 14.33 -5.94 11.47
CA ASN A 77 14.96 -5.25 12.59
C ASN A 77 14.43 -3.81 12.72
N ILE A 78 14.23 -3.11 11.61
CA ILE A 78 13.63 -1.77 11.60
C ILE A 78 12.24 -1.82 12.24
N VAL A 79 11.36 -2.73 11.80
CA VAL A 79 10.01 -2.89 12.38
C VAL A 79 10.08 -3.21 13.86
N LYS A 80 10.98 -4.13 14.26
CA LYS A 80 11.20 -4.47 15.68
C LYS A 80 11.56 -3.26 16.51
N SER A 81 12.50 -2.44 16.05
CA SER A 81 12.93 -1.23 16.77
C SER A 81 11.83 -0.16 16.85
N ILE A 82 11.01 -0.03 15.82
CA ILE A 82 9.85 0.86 15.82
C ILE A 82 8.80 0.35 16.82
N ALA A 83 8.50 -0.95 16.83
CA ALA A 83 7.52 -1.54 17.73
C ALA A 83 7.93 -1.43 19.21
N GLN A 84 9.24 -1.43 19.48
CA GLN A 84 9.79 -1.24 20.81
C GLN A 84 9.90 0.23 21.23
N THR A 85 9.54 1.19 20.36
CA THR A 85 9.59 2.61 20.69
C THR A 85 8.38 2.99 21.57
N PRO A 86 8.59 3.48 22.80
CA PRO A 86 7.50 3.90 23.68
C PRO A 86 6.61 4.96 23.01
N GLY A 87 5.29 4.77 23.09
CA GLY A 87 4.30 5.65 22.47
C GLY A 87 3.81 5.19 21.10
N ILE A 88 4.57 4.37 20.38
CA ILE A 88 4.10 3.76 19.14
C ILE A 88 3.11 2.63 19.45
N LYS A 89 1.91 2.72 18.88
CA LYS A 89 0.80 1.77 19.07
C LYS A 89 0.55 0.91 17.85
N GLU A 90 0.85 1.41 16.65
CA GLU A 90 0.53 0.70 15.41
C GLU A 90 1.59 0.90 14.33
N ILE A 91 1.96 -0.21 13.69
CA ILE A 91 2.78 -0.21 12.48
C ILE A 91 1.98 -0.85 11.35
N ALA A 92 1.82 -0.12 10.25
CA ALA A 92 1.25 -0.59 9.01
C ALA A 92 2.29 -0.52 7.89
N MET A 93 2.18 -1.37 6.87
CA MET A 93 3.07 -1.33 5.71
C MET A 93 2.28 -1.36 4.40
N THR A 94 2.68 -0.56 3.41
CA THR A 94 2.14 -0.61 2.05
C THR A 94 3.14 -1.25 1.11
N THR A 95 2.75 -2.35 0.45
CA THR A 95 3.65 -3.24 -0.31
C THR A 95 2.92 -3.87 -1.50
N ASN A 96 3.64 -4.28 -2.52
CA ASN A 96 3.13 -5.15 -3.59
C ASN A 96 3.09 -6.64 -3.21
N ALA A 97 3.44 -6.99 -1.97
CA ALA A 97 3.37 -8.32 -1.38
C ALA A 97 4.29 -9.41 -1.95
N VAL A 98 5.07 -9.17 -3.01
CA VAL A 98 5.94 -10.19 -3.63
C VAL A 98 6.83 -10.91 -2.62
N LYS A 99 7.41 -10.18 -1.65
CA LYS A 99 8.29 -10.76 -0.63
C LYS A 99 7.57 -11.17 0.67
N LEU A 100 6.26 -10.96 0.78
CA LEU A 100 5.51 -11.31 1.98
C LEU A 100 5.42 -12.82 2.19
N GLU A 101 5.55 -13.64 1.15
CA GLU A 101 5.63 -15.10 1.30
C GLU A 101 6.72 -15.50 2.32
N GLN A 102 7.85 -14.78 2.32
CA GLN A 102 8.97 -15.01 3.23
C GLN A 102 8.96 -14.10 4.46
N LEU A 103 8.41 -12.88 4.33
CA LEU A 103 8.54 -11.83 5.34
C LEU A 103 7.31 -11.64 6.23
N ALA A 104 6.11 -12.08 5.82
CA ALA A 104 4.88 -11.80 6.55
C ALA A 104 4.95 -12.25 8.01
N GLU A 105 5.35 -13.50 8.25
CA GLU A 105 5.44 -14.05 9.59
C GLU A 105 6.55 -13.39 10.43
N PRO A 106 7.81 -13.27 9.95
CA PRO A 106 8.84 -12.51 10.68
C PRO A 106 8.42 -11.08 11.05
N LEU A 107 7.73 -10.38 10.14
CA LEU A 107 7.26 -9.01 10.36
C LEU A 107 6.13 -8.96 11.41
N ALA A 108 5.16 -9.87 11.33
CA ALA A 108 4.08 -9.98 12.30
C ALA A 108 4.63 -10.23 13.72
N ARG A 109 5.57 -11.17 13.86
CA ARG A 109 6.20 -11.52 15.15
C ARG A 109 6.90 -10.34 15.82
N VAL A 110 7.43 -9.39 15.04
CA VAL A 110 8.15 -8.22 15.58
C VAL A 110 7.28 -6.98 15.71
N GLY A 111 5.97 -7.07 15.46
CA GLY A 111 5.00 -6.02 15.75
C GLY A 111 4.43 -5.30 14.53
N LEU A 112 4.64 -5.78 13.30
CA LEU A 112 3.84 -5.29 12.17
C LEU A 112 2.39 -5.74 12.37
N LYS A 113 1.45 -4.78 12.38
CA LYS A 113 0.04 -5.06 12.69
C LYS A 113 -0.78 -5.40 11.45
N ARG A 114 -0.62 -4.61 10.39
CA ARG A 114 -1.43 -4.73 9.16
C ARG A 114 -0.67 -4.35 7.90
N VAL A 115 -1.22 -4.78 6.76
CA VAL A 115 -0.66 -4.50 5.43
C VAL A 115 -1.71 -3.94 4.50
N ASN A 116 -1.27 -2.98 3.70
CA ASN A 116 -1.99 -2.43 2.56
C ASN A 116 -1.31 -2.97 1.31
N ILE A 117 -1.96 -3.88 0.61
CA ILE A 117 -1.39 -4.57 -0.55
C ILE A 117 -1.90 -3.93 -1.84
N SER A 118 -0.99 -3.59 -2.74
CA SER A 118 -1.36 -3.10 -4.08
C SER A 118 -1.56 -4.29 -5.03
N ILE A 119 -2.78 -4.43 -5.56
CA ILE A 119 -3.14 -5.45 -6.56
C ILE A 119 -4.19 -4.85 -7.50
N ASP A 120 -3.85 -4.75 -8.78
CA ASP A 120 -4.66 -4.01 -9.75
C ASP A 120 -5.52 -4.89 -10.64
N THR A 121 -5.31 -6.20 -10.63
CA THR A 121 -6.01 -7.17 -11.49
C THR A 121 -5.73 -8.60 -11.01
N LEU A 122 -6.65 -9.53 -11.30
CA LEU A 122 -6.50 -10.97 -11.11
C LEU A 122 -6.15 -11.72 -12.42
N ASP A 123 -5.97 -10.99 -13.52
CA ASP A 123 -5.51 -11.52 -14.80
C ASP A 123 -3.99 -11.40 -14.90
N ALA A 124 -3.30 -12.52 -15.13
CA ALA A 124 -1.84 -12.57 -15.13
C ALA A 124 -1.22 -11.73 -16.27
N GLU A 125 -1.84 -11.68 -17.45
CA GLU A 125 -1.32 -10.91 -18.59
C GLU A 125 -1.45 -9.42 -18.35
N ARG A 126 -2.63 -8.98 -17.87
CA ARG A 126 -2.89 -7.59 -17.50
C ARG A 126 -2.02 -7.17 -16.32
N PHE A 127 -1.82 -8.04 -15.34
CA PHE A 127 -0.93 -7.79 -14.21
C PHE A 127 0.49 -7.53 -14.70
N HIS A 128 0.97 -8.36 -15.64
CA HIS A 128 2.27 -8.17 -16.27
C HIS A 128 2.33 -6.87 -17.08
N LYS A 129 1.29 -6.51 -17.84
CA LYS A 129 1.22 -5.24 -18.59
C LYS A 129 1.28 -4.02 -17.66
N ILE A 130 0.54 -4.05 -16.56
CA ILE A 130 0.47 -2.95 -15.58
C ILE A 130 1.80 -2.81 -14.85
N THR A 131 2.33 -3.89 -14.28
CA THR A 131 3.52 -3.86 -13.41
C THR A 131 4.85 -3.96 -14.17
N ARG A 132 4.79 -4.37 -15.43
CA ARG A 132 5.88 -4.70 -16.37
C ARG A 132 6.75 -5.90 -15.98
N PHE A 133 7.04 -6.09 -14.70
CA PHE A 133 7.95 -7.13 -14.21
C PHE A 133 7.33 -8.07 -13.18
N GLY A 134 6.12 -7.77 -12.72
CA GLY A 134 5.47 -8.56 -11.70
C GLY A 134 4.85 -9.85 -12.24
N LYS A 135 4.68 -10.81 -11.31
CA LYS A 135 3.92 -12.04 -11.50
C LYS A 135 2.82 -12.09 -10.45
N LEU A 136 1.59 -12.33 -10.90
CA LEU A 136 0.42 -12.31 -10.03
C LEU A 136 0.52 -13.39 -8.95
N GLU A 137 1.06 -14.56 -9.29
CA GLU A 137 1.15 -15.71 -8.39
C GLU A 137 2.05 -15.43 -7.19
N GLU A 138 3.11 -14.64 -7.37
CA GLU A 138 4.02 -14.22 -6.28
C GLU A 138 3.31 -13.27 -5.31
N VAL A 139 2.54 -12.31 -5.85
CA VAL A 139 1.72 -11.39 -5.05
C VAL A 139 0.64 -12.15 -4.30
N TRP A 140 -0.04 -13.08 -4.97
CA TRP A 140 -1.10 -13.89 -4.37
C TRP A 140 -0.59 -14.75 -3.21
N ARG A 141 0.55 -15.44 -3.38
CA ARG A 141 1.19 -16.18 -2.27
C ARG A 141 1.58 -15.25 -1.13
N GLY A 142 2.01 -14.03 -1.43
CA GLY A 142 2.30 -12.98 -0.45
C GLY A 142 1.07 -12.52 0.35
N ILE A 143 -0.08 -12.32 -0.31
CA ILE A 143 -1.36 -11.98 0.32
C ILE A 143 -1.78 -13.09 1.28
N LEU A 144 -1.79 -14.34 0.81
CA LEU A 144 -2.16 -15.49 1.64
C LEU A 144 -1.18 -15.70 2.81
N ALA A 145 0.11 -15.40 2.62
CA ALA A 145 1.09 -15.44 3.72
C ALA A 145 0.83 -14.35 4.77
N ALA A 146 0.41 -13.16 4.35
CA ALA A 146 0.01 -12.09 5.26
C ALA A 146 -1.20 -12.50 6.10
N GLU A 147 -2.19 -13.13 5.47
CA GLU A 147 -3.39 -13.65 6.15
C GLU A 147 -3.02 -14.73 7.17
N ARG A 148 -2.23 -15.74 6.76
CA ARG A 148 -1.75 -16.80 7.67
C ARG A 148 -0.92 -16.27 8.83
N ALA A 149 -0.15 -15.19 8.62
CA ALA A 149 0.65 -14.53 9.66
C ALA A 149 -0.20 -13.70 10.65
N GLY A 150 -1.52 -13.58 10.41
CA GLY A 150 -2.42 -12.81 11.27
C GLY A 150 -2.28 -11.29 11.12
N LEU A 151 -1.69 -10.82 10.01
CA LEU A 151 -1.66 -9.39 9.68
C LEU A 151 -3.09 -8.97 9.35
N SER A 152 -3.67 -8.08 10.17
CA SER A 152 -5.09 -7.74 10.05
C SER A 152 -5.39 -6.31 10.51
N PRO A 153 -6.27 -5.58 9.79
CA PRO A 153 -6.93 -5.99 8.53
C PRO A 153 -5.97 -6.00 7.33
N ILE A 154 -6.23 -6.86 6.34
CA ILE A 154 -5.57 -6.80 5.03
C ILE A 154 -6.36 -5.84 4.15
N LYS A 155 -5.69 -4.83 3.61
CA LYS A 155 -6.30 -3.81 2.76
C LYS A 155 -5.77 -3.92 1.35
N LEU A 156 -6.56 -4.44 0.43
CA LEU A 156 -6.23 -4.45 -0.99
C LEU A 156 -6.53 -3.08 -1.60
N ASN A 157 -5.60 -2.56 -2.40
CA ASN A 157 -5.75 -1.29 -3.10
C ASN A 157 -5.52 -1.53 -4.58
N SER A 158 -6.48 -1.12 -5.40
CA SER A 158 -6.37 -1.06 -6.86
C SER A 158 -6.48 0.37 -7.33
N VAL A 159 -5.47 0.84 -8.07
CA VAL A 159 -5.61 2.07 -8.85
C VAL A 159 -6.28 1.68 -10.16
N VAL A 160 -7.45 2.23 -10.42
CA VAL A 160 -8.23 1.90 -11.61
C VAL A 160 -7.87 2.87 -12.73
N VAL A 161 -7.42 2.32 -13.85
CA VAL A 161 -6.91 3.04 -15.02
C VAL A 161 -7.67 2.53 -16.24
N ARG A 162 -8.32 3.44 -16.95
CA ARG A 162 -9.07 3.14 -18.18
C ARG A 162 -8.15 2.58 -19.26
N GLY A 163 -8.62 1.55 -19.96
CA GLY A 163 -7.88 0.78 -20.95
C GLY A 163 -6.89 -0.22 -20.34
N TYR A 164 -6.85 -0.36 -19.01
CA TYR A 164 -5.94 -1.27 -18.33
C TYR A 164 -6.70 -2.28 -17.48
N ASN A 165 -7.42 -1.84 -16.45
CA ASN A 165 -8.01 -2.72 -15.43
C ASN A 165 -9.42 -2.34 -14.96
N GLU A 166 -10.13 -1.50 -15.70
CA GLU A 166 -11.52 -1.16 -15.36
C GLU A 166 -12.46 -2.38 -15.35
N ASP A 167 -12.10 -3.43 -16.07
CA ASP A 167 -12.89 -4.65 -16.17
C ASP A 167 -12.64 -5.61 -14.99
N ASP A 168 -11.57 -5.40 -14.21
CA ASP A 168 -11.22 -6.21 -13.03
C ASP A 168 -11.93 -5.77 -11.75
N ILE A 169 -12.62 -4.62 -11.78
CA ILE A 169 -13.23 -4.02 -10.58
C ILE A 169 -14.15 -5.02 -9.87
N VAL A 170 -15.00 -5.70 -10.62
CA VAL A 170 -15.98 -6.64 -10.04
C VAL A 170 -15.30 -7.86 -9.46
N ASP A 171 -14.33 -8.44 -10.16
CA ASP A 171 -13.64 -9.65 -9.70
C ASP A 171 -12.76 -9.39 -8.47
N LEU A 172 -12.11 -8.22 -8.42
CA LEU A 172 -11.41 -7.77 -7.22
C LEU A 172 -12.37 -7.52 -6.05
N ALA A 173 -13.55 -6.96 -6.31
CA ALA A 173 -14.56 -6.77 -5.27
C ALA A 173 -15.10 -8.10 -4.73
N ARG A 174 -15.26 -9.12 -5.57
CA ARG A 174 -15.72 -10.46 -5.16
C ARG A 174 -14.80 -11.13 -4.13
N LEU A 175 -13.52 -10.78 -4.10
CA LEU A 175 -12.59 -11.31 -3.09
C LEU A 175 -13.05 -11.08 -1.66
N THR A 176 -13.81 -10.01 -1.40
CA THR A 176 -14.31 -9.68 -0.05
C THR A 176 -15.47 -10.57 0.39
N LEU A 177 -16.05 -11.37 -0.52
CA LEU A 177 -17.08 -12.36 -0.19
C LEU A 177 -16.45 -13.63 0.42
N ASP A 178 -15.25 -13.98 -0.04
CA ASP A 178 -14.54 -15.19 0.38
C ASP A 178 -13.51 -14.93 1.49
N HIS A 179 -13.01 -13.70 1.59
CA HIS A 179 -11.98 -13.30 2.53
C HIS A 179 -12.38 -12.07 3.34
N ASN A 180 -11.94 -12.01 4.60
CA ASN A 180 -12.09 -10.84 5.46
C ASN A 180 -11.04 -9.75 5.12
N TRP A 181 -11.06 -9.30 3.87
CA TRP A 181 -10.16 -8.28 3.33
C TRP A 181 -10.96 -7.02 2.97
N ASP A 182 -10.34 -5.85 3.16
CA ASP A 182 -10.91 -4.60 2.69
C ASP A 182 -10.43 -4.35 1.25
N MET A 183 -11.34 -4.26 0.28
CA MET A 183 -11.00 -3.83 -1.08
C MET A 183 -11.21 -2.33 -1.26
N ARG A 184 -10.23 -1.63 -1.84
CA ARG A 184 -10.27 -0.18 -2.09
C ARG A 184 -9.92 0.12 -3.54
N PHE A 185 -10.84 0.81 -4.21
CA PHE A 185 -10.62 1.33 -5.55
C PHE A 185 -10.23 2.79 -5.47
N ILE A 186 -9.19 3.17 -6.21
CA ILE A 186 -8.58 4.49 -6.16
C ILE A 186 -8.59 5.07 -7.57
N GLU A 187 -9.14 6.28 -7.71
CA GLU A 187 -9.03 7.04 -8.96
C GLU A 187 -7.57 7.38 -9.23
N VAL A 188 -7.14 7.22 -10.48
CA VAL A 188 -5.82 7.66 -10.87
C VAL A 188 -5.71 9.18 -10.69
N MET A 189 -4.73 9.60 -9.89
CA MET A 189 -4.43 11.02 -9.70
C MET A 189 -3.32 11.45 -10.66
N PRO A 190 -3.49 12.54 -11.42
CA PRO A 190 -2.45 13.04 -12.30
C PRO A 190 -1.29 13.61 -11.47
N LEU A 191 -0.18 12.88 -11.40
CA LEU A 191 1.00 13.24 -10.62
C LEU A 191 2.27 13.15 -11.49
N GLY A 192 3.00 14.26 -11.58
CA GLY A 192 4.32 14.31 -12.20
C GLY A 192 4.31 14.22 -13.73
N ARG A 193 5.35 13.59 -14.30
CA ARG A 193 5.63 13.60 -15.76
C ARG A 193 4.71 12.71 -16.60
N ILE A 194 3.77 12.03 -15.98
CA ILE A 194 2.77 11.15 -16.61
C ILE A 194 1.34 11.70 -16.43
N ALA A 195 1.21 12.96 -15.97
CA ALA A 195 -0.06 13.58 -15.66
C ALA A 195 -1.06 13.58 -16.84
N ASP A 196 -0.61 13.88 -18.07
CA ASP A 196 -1.49 13.95 -19.23
C ASP A 196 -2.15 12.59 -19.54
N PHE A 197 -1.35 11.51 -19.51
CA PHE A 197 -1.85 10.13 -19.66
C PHE A 197 -2.83 9.75 -18.54
N GLN A 198 -2.62 10.27 -17.32
CA GLN A 198 -3.47 9.95 -16.17
C GLN A 198 -4.84 10.64 -16.23
N VAL A 199 -4.93 11.87 -16.76
CA VAL A 199 -6.22 12.58 -16.87
C VAL A 199 -7.19 11.88 -17.83
N GLU A 200 -6.70 11.44 -18.99
CA GLU A 200 -7.54 10.73 -19.98
C GLU A 200 -7.92 9.31 -19.51
N SER A 201 -7.17 8.76 -18.56
CA SER A 201 -7.33 7.40 -18.07
C SER A 201 -8.21 7.27 -16.81
N VAL A 202 -8.89 8.34 -16.39
CA VAL A 202 -9.72 8.31 -15.18
C VAL A 202 -10.97 7.45 -15.39
N VAL A 203 -11.20 6.56 -14.44
CA VAL A 203 -12.49 5.88 -14.22
C VAL A 203 -13.09 6.49 -12.95
N PRO A 204 -14.24 7.20 -13.02
CA PRO A 204 -14.79 7.85 -11.83
C PRO A 204 -15.31 6.86 -10.79
N VAL A 205 -15.25 7.20 -9.50
CA VAL A 205 -15.82 6.39 -8.40
C VAL A 205 -17.27 6.01 -8.67
N ALA A 206 -18.08 6.93 -9.20
CA ALA A 206 -19.48 6.66 -9.53
C ALA A 206 -19.62 5.50 -10.54
N GLU A 207 -18.75 5.45 -11.55
CA GLU A 207 -18.73 4.36 -12.53
C GLU A 207 -18.31 3.04 -11.88
N MET A 208 -17.25 3.06 -11.06
CA MET A 208 -16.79 1.88 -10.34
C MET A 208 -17.88 1.30 -9.42
N LYS A 209 -18.56 2.17 -8.66
CA LYS A 209 -19.67 1.78 -7.77
C LYS A 209 -20.80 1.14 -8.56
N LEU A 210 -21.24 1.76 -9.66
CA LEU A 210 -22.31 1.21 -10.50
C LEU A 210 -21.97 -0.18 -11.05
N ARG A 211 -20.72 -0.39 -11.50
CA ARG A 211 -20.25 -1.70 -11.97
C ARG A 211 -20.34 -2.76 -10.87
N ILE A 212 -19.89 -2.42 -9.66
CA ILE A 212 -19.95 -3.32 -8.49
C ILE A 212 -21.41 -3.62 -8.14
N GLU A 213 -22.23 -2.59 -7.98
CA GLU A 213 -23.63 -2.73 -7.57
C GLU A 213 -24.46 -3.57 -8.54
N SER A 214 -24.18 -3.43 -9.84
CA SER A 214 -24.85 -4.19 -10.89
C SER A 214 -24.50 -5.69 -10.88
N ALA A 215 -23.32 -6.06 -10.35
CA ALA A 215 -22.80 -7.41 -10.44
C ALA A 215 -22.85 -8.21 -9.13
N ILE A 216 -22.66 -7.55 -7.98
CA ILE A 216 -22.60 -8.20 -6.66
C ILE A 216 -23.65 -7.69 -5.66
N GLY A 217 -24.47 -6.70 -6.04
CA GLY A 217 -25.53 -6.15 -5.21
C GLY A 217 -25.20 -4.78 -4.62
N LYS A 218 -26.23 -4.14 -4.07
CA LYS A 218 -26.17 -2.74 -3.62
C LYS A 218 -25.15 -2.55 -2.50
N LEU A 219 -24.32 -1.51 -2.61
CA LEU A 219 -23.35 -1.17 -1.58
C LEU A 219 -24.03 -0.49 -0.40
N GLU A 220 -23.73 -0.95 0.81
CA GLU A 220 -24.19 -0.33 2.04
C GLU A 220 -23.09 0.57 2.61
N PRO A 221 -23.43 1.81 3.00
CA PRO A 221 -22.47 2.68 3.65
C PRO A 221 -22.10 2.12 5.02
N ILE A 222 -20.80 2.04 5.29
CA ILE A 222 -20.27 1.74 6.62
C ILE A 222 -19.92 3.04 7.36
N ASP A 223 -20.02 3.03 8.69
CA ASP A 223 -19.64 4.18 9.51
C ASP A 223 -18.17 4.55 9.27
N TRP A 224 -17.93 5.80 8.87
CA TRP A 224 -16.61 6.31 8.55
C TRP A 224 -15.93 6.86 9.81
N ASP A 225 -14.87 6.18 10.26
CA ASP A 225 -14.08 6.58 11.44
C ASP A 225 -13.09 7.71 11.18
N GLY A 226 -13.06 8.27 9.96
CA GLY A 226 -12.15 9.36 9.58
C GLY A 226 -10.68 8.94 9.38
N HIS A 227 -10.33 7.67 9.59
CA HIS A 227 -8.95 7.19 9.52
C HIS A 227 -8.60 6.47 8.22
N ASN A 228 -9.58 6.32 7.32
CA ASN A 228 -9.43 5.71 6.01
C ASN A 228 -9.86 6.70 4.93
N PRO A 229 -9.22 6.71 3.75
CA PRO A 229 -9.83 7.37 2.59
C PRO A 229 -11.26 6.82 2.41
N ALA A 230 -12.20 7.75 2.23
CA ALA A 230 -13.62 7.48 2.03
C ALA A 230 -13.87 6.76 0.70
#